data_AF-Q4SWM0-F1
#
_entry.id   AF-Q4SWM0-F1
#
_cell.length_a   1.000
_cell.length_b   1.000
_cell.length_c   1.000
_cell.angle_alpha   90.00
_cell.angle_beta   90.00
_cell.angle_gamma   90.00
#
_symmetry.space_group_name_H-M   'P 1'
#
loop_
_entity.id
_entity.type
_entity.pdbx_description
1 polymer ?
#
loop_
_entity_poly.entity_id
_entity_poly.type
_entity_poly.pdbx_seq_one_letter_code
_entity_poly.pdbx_strand_id
1 'polypeptide(L)'
;MTFDDFVANFTDLILCRLINTSYLSVHKTWEEATIRGSWRRHDDPLLNRAGGCINNRSSFLQNPQVSFHLFPLGLCCSPAPQWRRCKEIGALLLPALQYMFDVSKPEDEVLICLQQKDQRATLGEGRGQNLAIGFDIHKVWLCRLQVELNRVYRMHVAQQKVGGSVYINSRSVFKRTDLTEGRYVVIPTTFEPGLEGDFLLRVFTDVPSHCQELTLDEPPPTCWSGLCGFPSLVTQVHVLRANGLAGQDSDGGSDPYVVICCEGKKVRSPVHKNTRSPNFDTKGLFYRKKSNQPVSIQIYNHNVLMDSFLGQVTLPAEPGEFQQTLHLRDKGDRRDNDLPGTLSVAIVTSTVLT
;
A
#
# COMPACT_ATOMS: atom_id res chain seq x y z
N MET A 1 46.39 10.88 -9.98
CA MET A 1 46.55 9.49 -9.49
C MET A 1 45.93 8.53 -10.49
N THR A 2 46.49 7.35 -10.63
CA THR A 2 45.86 6.26 -11.40
C THR A 2 44.78 5.60 -10.54
N PHE A 3 43.91 4.80 -11.14
CA PHE A 3 42.91 4.05 -10.38
C PHE A 3 43.57 3.02 -9.44
N ASP A 4 44.67 2.40 -9.85
CA ASP A 4 45.40 1.46 -9.00
C ASP A 4 45.98 2.14 -7.75
N ASP A 5 46.47 3.37 -7.90
CA ASP A 5 46.94 4.19 -6.79
C ASP A 5 45.79 4.64 -5.87
N PHE A 6 44.58 4.85 -6.41
CA PHE A 6 43.37 5.06 -5.60
C PHE A 6 43.07 3.84 -4.74
N VAL A 7 43.00 2.67 -5.37
CA VAL A 7 42.65 1.41 -4.71
C VAL A 7 43.69 1.02 -3.66
N ALA A 8 44.96 1.35 -3.88
CA ALA A 8 46.03 1.06 -2.93
C ALA A 8 46.05 1.97 -1.69
N ASN A 9 45.62 3.23 -1.82
CA ASN A 9 45.82 4.25 -0.77
C ASN A 9 44.53 4.72 -0.09
N PHE A 10 43.34 4.46 -0.65
CA PHE A 10 42.07 4.90 -0.10
C PHE A 10 41.19 3.71 0.28
N THR A 11 40.67 3.73 1.51
CA THR A 11 39.74 2.70 2.02
C THR A 11 38.27 3.07 1.80
N ASP A 12 37.97 4.37 1.77
CA ASP A 12 36.61 4.89 1.79
C ASP A 12 36.43 6.01 0.77
N LEU A 13 35.30 5.96 0.03
CA LEU A 13 34.87 7.01 -0.89
C LEU A 13 33.49 7.52 -0.47
N ILE A 14 33.40 8.80 -0.10
CA ILE A 14 32.12 9.45 0.20
C ILE A 14 31.68 10.27 -1.00
N LEU A 15 30.59 9.86 -1.64
CA LEU A 15 30.06 10.53 -2.84
C LEU A 15 28.81 11.33 -2.46
N CYS A 16 28.96 12.63 -2.25
CA CYS A 16 27.87 13.56 -1.97
C CYS A 16 27.15 13.93 -3.27
N ARG A 17 25.98 13.33 -3.53
CA ARG A 17 25.16 13.70 -4.69
C ARG A 17 24.22 14.85 -4.31
N LEU A 18 24.33 15.97 -5.03
CA LEU A 18 23.22 16.91 -5.10
C LEU A 18 22.18 16.32 -6.05
N ILE A 19 21.03 15.97 -5.49
CA ILE A 19 19.90 15.51 -6.29
C ILE A 19 19.28 16.74 -6.94
N ASN A 20 19.19 16.73 -8.26
CA ASN A 20 18.67 17.83 -9.04
C ASN A 20 17.14 17.90 -8.88
N THR A 21 16.67 18.81 -8.03
CA THR A 21 15.24 19.10 -7.80
C THR A 21 14.79 20.38 -8.53
N SER A 22 15.62 20.91 -9.45
CA SER A 22 15.28 22.11 -10.23
C SER A 22 14.14 21.84 -11.21
N TYR A 23 13.16 22.72 -11.28
CA TYR A 23 12.08 22.66 -12.28
C TYR A 23 12.55 22.94 -13.70
N LEU A 24 13.70 23.61 -13.86
CA LEU A 24 14.28 23.97 -15.15
C LEU A 24 15.66 23.33 -15.23
N SER A 25 15.76 22.19 -15.92
CA SER A 25 17.03 21.50 -16.16
C SER A 25 16.99 20.73 -17.47
N VAL A 26 18.16 20.61 -18.10
CA VAL A 26 18.38 19.76 -19.29
C VAL A 26 18.66 18.30 -18.87
N HIS A 27 18.92 18.08 -17.58
CA HIS A 27 19.22 16.77 -16.99
C HIS A 27 18.01 16.23 -16.22
N LYS A 28 18.05 14.92 -15.90
CA LYS A 28 17.05 14.25 -15.07
C LYS A 28 16.77 15.08 -13.79
N THR A 29 15.50 15.37 -13.56
CA THR A 29 14.99 16.05 -12.37
C THR A 29 14.29 15.05 -11.47
N TRP A 30 14.25 15.34 -10.17
CA TRP A 30 13.64 14.51 -9.16
C TRP A 30 12.59 15.30 -8.40
N GLU A 31 11.47 14.65 -8.09
CA GLU A 31 10.51 15.14 -7.10
C GLU A 31 10.99 14.73 -5.71
N GLU A 32 11.08 15.70 -4.79
CA GLU A 32 11.50 15.46 -3.41
C GLU A 32 10.30 15.52 -2.46
N ALA A 33 10.00 14.39 -1.85
CA ALA A 33 9.12 14.33 -0.70
C ALA A 33 9.95 14.30 0.59
N THR A 34 9.65 15.22 1.51
CA THR A 34 10.32 15.31 2.81
C THR A 34 9.33 15.10 3.96
N ILE A 35 9.64 14.14 4.84
CA ILE A 35 8.85 13.79 6.01
C ILE A 35 9.72 13.95 7.26
N ARG A 36 9.23 14.70 8.24
CA ARG A 36 9.84 14.81 9.57
C ARG A 36 9.08 13.90 10.52
N GLY A 37 9.80 13.02 11.20
CA GLY A 37 9.20 12.09 12.14
C GLY A 37 10.04 11.95 13.41
N SER A 38 9.53 11.16 14.35
CA SER A 38 10.25 10.85 15.58
C SER A 38 9.96 9.44 16.05
N TRP A 39 10.99 8.78 16.57
CA TRP A 39 10.85 7.60 17.41
C TRP A 39 10.66 8.09 18.85
N ARG A 40 9.52 7.71 19.43
CA ARG A 40 9.11 8.06 20.79
C ARG A 40 8.65 6.79 21.48
N ARG A 41 9.13 6.57 22.71
CA ARG A 41 8.65 5.46 23.53
C ARG A 41 7.33 5.86 24.17
N HIS A 42 6.40 4.93 24.22
CA HIS A 42 5.13 5.12 24.93
C HIS A 42 4.68 3.78 25.52
N ASP A 43 3.99 3.83 26.67
CA ASP A 43 3.49 2.62 27.35
C ASP A 43 2.33 1.97 26.59
N ASP A 44 1.45 2.79 26.00
CA ASP A 44 0.44 2.35 25.03
C ASP A 44 1.08 1.91 23.69
N PRO A 45 0.94 0.64 23.27
CA PRO A 45 1.46 0.12 22.00
C PRO A 45 0.96 0.87 20.75
N LEU A 46 -0.25 1.44 20.78
CA LEU A 46 -0.81 2.19 19.64
C LEU A 46 -0.16 3.57 19.47
N LEU A 47 0.39 4.12 20.55
CA LEU A 47 1.08 5.41 20.56
C LEU A 47 2.60 5.25 20.52
N ASN A 48 3.13 4.06 20.82
CA ASN A 48 4.56 3.80 20.72
C ASN A 48 5.04 3.97 19.28
N ARG A 49 6.17 4.64 19.09
CA ARG A 49 6.82 4.86 17.78
C ARG A 49 8.26 4.37 17.75
N ALA A 50 8.77 3.78 18.84
CA ALA A 50 10.12 3.25 18.94
C ALA A 50 10.13 1.71 18.90
N GLY A 51 9.75 1.16 17.75
CA GLY A 51 9.48 -0.28 17.58
C GLY A 51 10.71 -1.15 17.30
N GLY A 52 11.84 -0.55 16.90
CA GLY A 52 13.04 -1.28 16.50
C GLY A 52 12.93 -1.95 15.13
N CYS A 53 13.97 -2.67 14.71
CA CYS A 53 14.03 -3.30 13.39
C CYS A 53 13.14 -4.55 13.27
N ILE A 54 13.04 -5.12 12.06
CA ILE A 54 12.18 -6.27 11.72
C ILE A 54 12.42 -7.53 12.58
N ASN A 55 13.58 -7.63 13.24
CA ASN A 55 13.87 -8.70 14.20
C ASN A 55 12.92 -8.64 15.41
N ASN A 56 12.41 -7.45 15.75
CA ASN A 56 11.45 -7.22 16.82
C ASN A 56 10.02 -7.25 16.26
N ARG A 57 9.57 -8.42 15.80
CA ARG A 57 8.30 -8.57 15.04
C ARG A 57 7.06 -8.01 15.75
N SER A 58 7.01 -8.07 17.08
CA SER A 58 5.87 -7.59 17.88
C SER A 58 5.75 -6.07 17.92
N SER A 59 6.86 -5.33 17.83
CA SER A 59 6.90 -3.88 17.94
C SER A 59 7.26 -3.17 16.64
N PHE A 60 7.76 -3.89 15.63
CA PHE A 60 8.22 -3.32 14.36
C PHE A 60 7.19 -2.41 13.66
N LEU A 61 5.91 -2.81 13.62
CA LEU A 61 4.86 -2.02 12.98
C LEU A 61 4.42 -0.78 13.77
N GLN A 62 4.86 -0.67 15.03
CA GLN A 62 4.61 0.50 15.86
C GLN A 62 5.45 1.70 15.41
N ASN A 63 6.56 1.49 14.69
CA ASN A 63 7.34 2.59 14.12
C ASN A 63 6.49 3.52 13.22
N PRO A 64 6.95 4.77 12.95
CA PRO A 64 6.31 5.62 11.96
C PRO A 64 6.23 4.93 10.61
N GLN A 65 5.14 5.16 9.87
CA GLN A 65 4.89 4.52 8.58
C GLN A 65 4.63 5.61 7.56
N VAL A 66 5.42 5.65 6.50
CA VAL A 66 5.28 6.65 5.43
C VAL A 66 4.86 5.94 4.16
N SER A 67 3.66 6.25 3.69
CA SER A 67 3.14 5.71 2.44
C SER A 67 3.51 6.61 1.26
N PHE A 68 3.83 6.00 0.13
CA PHE A 68 4.03 6.69 -1.13
C PHE A 68 3.53 5.83 -2.29
N HIS A 69 3.30 6.46 -3.43
CA HIS A 69 2.70 5.82 -4.59
C HIS A 69 3.58 6.01 -5.81
N LEU A 70 3.79 4.91 -6.54
CA LEU A 70 4.34 4.91 -7.88
C LEU A 70 3.20 4.52 -8.81
N PHE A 71 2.23 5.42 -9.00
CA PHE A 71 1.14 5.23 -9.94
C PHE A 71 1.21 6.23 -11.09
N PRO A 72 0.87 5.78 -12.30
CA PRO A 72 0.38 6.65 -13.35
C PRO A 72 -1.08 7.04 -13.07
N LEU A 73 -1.41 8.32 -13.13
CA LEU A 73 -2.76 8.83 -12.96
C LEU A 73 -3.51 8.97 -14.30
N GLY A 74 -4.03 7.90 -14.91
CA GLY A 74 -4.98 8.08 -16.02
C GLY A 74 -5.78 6.84 -16.38
N LEU A 75 -7.03 7.11 -16.78
CA LEU A 75 -8.14 6.19 -17.08
C LEU A 75 -8.89 5.58 -15.87
N CYS A 76 -9.71 6.43 -15.23
CA CYS A 76 -11.17 6.22 -15.20
C CYS A 76 -11.90 7.55 -14.98
N CYS A 77 -11.92 8.39 -16.02
CA CYS A 77 -13.02 9.33 -16.19
C CYS A 77 -14.24 8.57 -16.72
N SER A 78 -15.22 8.37 -15.85
CA SER A 78 -16.64 8.37 -16.23
C SER A 78 -17.44 8.85 -15.02
N PRO A 79 -18.09 10.02 -15.11
CA PRO A 79 -19.06 10.42 -14.10
C PRO A 79 -20.28 9.51 -14.25
N ALA A 80 -20.63 8.77 -13.19
CA ALA A 80 -21.91 8.08 -13.14
C ALA A 80 -23.05 9.12 -13.29
N PRO A 81 -24.06 8.88 -14.14
CA PRO A 81 -25.10 9.85 -14.41
C PRO A 81 -26.19 9.74 -13.35
N GLN A 82 -26.06 10.43 -12.22
CA GLN A 82 -27.17 10.63 -11.30
C GLN A 82 -26.94 11.82 -10.36
N TRP A 83 -26.84 13.01 -10.93
CA TRP A 83 -27.08 14.24 -10.17
C TRP A 83 -27.95 15.19 -11.01
N ARG A 84 -29.27 15.08 -10.87
CA ARG A 84 -30.18 16.20 -11.13
C ARG A 84 -31.09 16.31 -9.91
N ARG A 85 -31.18 17.54 -9.39
CA ARG A 85 -31.92 18.01 -8.21
C ARG A 85 -31.19 17.90 -6.87
N CYS A 86 -30.22 18.78 -6.67
CA CYS A 86 -30.11 19.55 -5.44
C CYS A 86 -29.35 20.85 -5.78
N LYS A 87 -30.09 21.81 -6.36
CA LYS A 87 -29.69 23.23 -6.32
C LYS A 87 -30.48 23.87 -5.18
N GLU A 88 -29.81 24.77 -4.49
CA GLU A 88 -30.31 25.66 -3.42
C GLU A 88 -30.26 25.07 -2.00
N ILE A 89 -29.10 25.17 -1.37
CA ILE A 89 -28.83 26.11 -0.27
C ILE A 89 -27.31 26.28 -0.19
N GLY A 90 -26.85 27.54 -0.17
CA GLY A 90 -25.44 27.91 -0.28
C GLY A 90 -24.62 27.54 0.97
N ALA A 91 -23.40 27.09 0.73
CA ALA A 91 -22.29 27.18 1.68
C ALA A 91 -20.98 27.30 0.90
N LEU A 92 -20.17 28.27 1.29
CA LEU A 92 -18.82 28.54 0.78
C LEU A 92 -17.90 27.33 0.98
N LEU A 93 -17.07 27.05 -0.04
CA LEU A 93 -15.61 26.80 0.03
C LEU A 93 -15.09 26.37 -1.36
N LEU A 94 -14.27 27.22 -1.98
CA LEU A 94 -13.35 26.87 -3.09
C LEU A 94 -12.09 26.19 -2.50
N PRO A 95 -11.18 25.57 -3.29
CA PRO A 95 -11.31 24.91 -4.60
C PRO A 95 -10.77 23.46 -4.54
N ALA A 96 -11.50 22.46 -5.03
CA ALA A 96 -10.93 21.12 -5.24
C ALA A 96 -10.15 21.08 -6.56
N LEU A 97 -8.90 21.54 -6.55
CA LEU A 97 -7.93 21.24 -7.60
C LEU A 97 -7.25 19.92 -7.24
N GLN A 98 -7.71 18.83 -7.84
CA GLN A 98 -7.00 17.55 -7.82
C GLN A 98 -6.72 17.15 -9.26
N TYR A 99 -5.43 17.11 -9.62
CA TYR A 99 -4.94 16.73 -10.94
C TYR A 99 -4.55 15.25 -11.00
N MET A 100 -4.74 14.69 -12.20
CA MET A 100 -4.60 13.29 -12.58
C MET A 100 -3.74 13.26 -13.88
N PHE A 101 -2.62 12.52 -13.97
CA PHE A 101 -1.98 12.09 -15.25
C PHE A 101 -1.09 10.79 -15.23
N ASP A 102 -1.14 9.99 -16.31
CA ASP A 102 -0.49 8.68 -16.54
C ASP A 102 1.06 8.68 -16.69
N VAL A 103 1.70 7.50 -16.50
CA VAL A 103 3.12 7.13 -16.66
C VAL A 103 3.27 5.66 -17.12
N SER A 104 4.25 5.43 -17.99
CA SER A 104 4.36 4.30 -18.92
C SER A 104 5.56 3.38 -18.68
N LYS A 105 6.21 3.40 -17.50
CA LYS A 105 7.38 2.57 -17.19
C LYS A 105 7.05 1.43 -16.21
N PRO A 106 7.49 0.18 -16.47
CA PRO A 106 7.24 -0.97 -15.59
C PRO A 106 8.03 -0.91 -14.26
N GLU A 107 9.15 -0.19 -14.24
CA GLU A 107 10.04 0.00 -13.09
C GLU A 107 10.48 1.47 -13.02
N ASP A 108 10.55 2.00 -11.81
CA ASP A 108 11.01 3.36 -11.53
C ASP A 108 12.13 3.35 -10.48
N GLU A 109 13.10 4.24 -10.67
CA GLU A 109 14.24 4.37 -9.77
C GLU A 109 13.84 5.26 -8.59
N VAL A 110 13.99 4.75 -7.37
CA VAL A 110 13.66 5.50 -6.15
C VAL A 110 14.89 5.65 -5.28
N LEU A 111 15.14 6.87 -4.80
CA LEU A 111 16.19 7.18 -3.84
C LEU A 111 15.55 7.50 -2.49
N ILE A 112 15.99 6.82 -1.43
CA ILE A 112 15.48 7.04 -0.08
C ILE A 112 16.66 7.39 0.83
N CYS A 113 16.51 8.49 1.57
CA CYS A 113 17.48 8.96 2.54
C CYS A 113 16.80 9.09 3.91
N LEU A 114 17.29 8.36 4.90
CA LEU A 114 16.91 8.52 6.30
C LEU A 114 18.04 9.22 7.05
N GLN A 115 17.74 10.33 7.71
CA GLN A 115 18.72 11.10 8.46
C GLN A 115 18.23 11.31 9.90
N GLN A 116 19.06 11.02 10.89
CA GLN A 116 18.78 11.39 12.28
C GLN A 116 19.21 12.83 12.57
N LYS A 117 18.51 13.48 13.51
CA LYS A 117 18.86 14.82 13.96
C LYS A 117 20.23 14.82 14.64
N ASP A 118 21.00 15.87 14.41
CA ASP A 118 22.35 16.00 14.93
C ASP A 118 22.33 16.12 16.46
N GLN A 119 23.04 15.21 17.15
CA GLN A 119 23.20 15.22 18.60
C GLN A 119 24.62 15.62 19.03
N ARG A 120 25.44 16.16 18.11
CA ARG A 120 26.81 16.63 18.45
C ARG A 120 26.81 17.69 19.55
N ALA A 121 25.77 18.51 19.65
CA ALA A 121 25.67 19.53 20.70
C ALA A 121 25.55 18.93 22.11
N THR A 122 25.05 17.69 22.25
CA THR A 122 24.88 16.98 23.52
C THR A 122 25.99 15.95 23.78
N LEU A 123 27.10 16.01 23.04
CA LEU A 123 28.29 15.17 23.25
C LEU A 123 28.82 15.22 24.70
N GLY A 124 28.72 16.39 25.36
CA GLY A 124 29.13 16.56 26.76
C GLY A 124 28.28 15.76 27.78
N GLU A 125 27.10 15.29 27.40
CA GLU A 125 26.17 14.53 28.26
C GLU A 125 26.25 13.01 28.03
N GLY A 126 27.20 12.54 27.21
CA GLY A 126 27.31 11.11 26.83
C GLY A 126 26.24 10.63 25.83
N ARG A 127 25.34 11.53 25.39
CA ARG A 127 24.24 11.26 24.44
C ARG A 127 24.61 11.49 22.96
N GLY A 128 25.85 11.83 22.65
CA GLY A 128 26.27 12.26 21.30
C GLY A 128 26.54 11.16 20.26
N GLN A 129 26.23 9.90 20.55
CA GLN A 129 26.44 8.80 19.59
C GLN A 129 25.24 8.66 18.64
N ASN A 130 25.53 8.45 17.36
CA ASN A 130 24.50 8.17 16.36
C ASN A 130 23.81 6.84 16.68
N LEU A 131 22.48 6.82 16.63
CA LEU A 131 21.72 5.58 16.69
C LEU A 131 22.02 4.74 15.44
N ALA A 132 22.03 3.41 15.60
CA ALA A 132 22.02 2.51 14.45
C ALA A 132 20.64 2.59 13.78
N ILE A 133 20.56 3.29 12.64
CA ILE A 133 19.30 3.56 11.95
C ILE A 133 19.23 2.81 10.62
N GLY A 134 18.01 2.51 10.18
CA GLY A 134 17.72 1.91 8.89
C GLY A 134 16.24 1.98 8.57
N PHE A 135 15.86 1.52 7.39
CA PHE A 135 14.45 1.48 7.00
C PHE A 135 14.14 0.26 6.15
N ASP A 136 12.88 -0.17 6.20
CA ASP A 136 12.36 -1.25 5.37
C ASP A 136 11.24 -0.75 4.44
N ILE A 137 11.22 -1.28 3.23
CA ILE A 137 10.26 -0.94 2.19
C ILE A 137 9.32 -2.14 2.02
N HIS A 138 8.03 -1.89 2.22
CA HIS A 138 6.99 -2.89 2.07
C HIS A 138 6.09 -2.54 0.89
N LYS A 139 5.86 -3.51 0.00
CA LYS A 139 4.89 -3.32 -1.08
C LYS A 139 3.50 -3.57 -0.54
N VAL A 140 2.64 -2.60 -0.79
CA VAL A 140 1.22 -2.65 -0.46
C VAL A 140 0.50 -3.14 -1.69
N TRP A 141 0.08 -4.40 -1.64
CA TRP A 141 -0.78 -4.98 -2.67
C TRP A 141 -2.20 -4.41 -2.51
N LEU A 142 -2.42 -3.23 -3.09
CA LEU A 142 -3.74 -2.65 -3.26
C LEU A 142 -3.96 -2.40 -4.73
N CYS A 143 -5.04 -2.98 -5.22
CA CYS A 143 -5.21 -3.12 -6.64
C CYS A 143 -5.78 -1.88 -7.31
N ARG A 144 -5.34 -1.70 -8.56
CA ARG A 144 -5.33 -0.49 -9.40
C ARG A 144 -6.69 -0.01 -9.89
N LEU A 145 -7.81 -0.21 -9.19
CA LEU A 145 -9.08 0.42 -9.57
C LEU A 145 -9.95 0.79 -8.36
N GLN A 146 -10.06 2.11 -8.18
CA GLN A 146 -11.21 2.85 -7.70
C GLN A 146 -11.78 2.49 -6.32
N VAL A 147 -10.96 2.61 -5.28
CA VAL A 147 -11.30 3.40 -4.08
C VAL A 147 -9.99 3.89 -3.45
N GLU A 148 -9.70 5.18 -3.55
CA GLU A 148 -8.59 5.89 -2.89
C GLU A 148 -8.70 5.94 -1.34
N LEU A 149 -9.32 4.94 -0.69
CA LEU A 149 -9.57 4.94 0.76
C LEU A 149 -8.85 3.83 1.53
N ASN A 150 -8.09 2.96 0.86
CA ASN A 150 -7.69 1.73 1.53
C ASN A 150 -6.36 1.73 2.30
N ARG A 151 -5.64 2.86 2.43
CA ARG A 151 -4.65 3.11 3.51
C ARG A 151 -4.47 4.60 3.82
N VAL A 152 -5.48 5.21 4.45
CA VAL A 152 -5.23 6.35 5.35
C VAL A 152 -4.74 5.82 6.72
N TYR A 153 -4.89 4.52 6.95
CA TYR A 153 -4.60 3.85 8.21
C TYR A 153 -3.27 3.11 8.20
N ARG A 154 -2.67 3.01 9.38
CA ARG A 154 -1.43 2.28 9.68
C ARG A 154 -1.57 0.80 9.35
N MET A 155 -0.46 0.20 8.93
CA MET A 155 -0.35 -1.24 8.71
C MET A 155 -0.19 -1.95 10.06
N HIS A 156 -1.11 -2.85 10.38
CA HIS A 156 -1.05 -3.69 11.57
C HIS A 156 -0.59 -5.13 11.26
N VAL A 157 -0.52 -5.47 9.98
CA VAL A 157 0.03 -6.74 9.49
C VAL A 157 1.14 -6.47 8.48
N ALA A 158 2.30 -7.09 8.72
CA ALA A 158 3.46 -6.97 7.86
C ALA A 158 3.14 -7.46 6.44
N GLN A 159 3.49 -6.65 5.45
CA GLN A 159 3.30 -7.00 4.04
C GLN A 159 4.59 -7.58 3.47
N GLN A 160 4.62 -7.84 2.16
CA GLN A 160 5.84 -8.28 1.49
C GLN A 160 6.91 -7.19 1.58
N LYS A 161 8.03 -7.50 2.24
CA LYS A 161 9.25 -6.69 2.18
C LYS A 161 9.84 -6.80 0.79
N VAL A 162 9.95 -5.67 0.10
CA VAL A 162 10.54 -5.58 -1.25
C VAL A 162 11.94 -4.98 -1.23
N GLY A 163 12.34 -4.36 -0.12
CA GLY A 163 13.66 -3.79 0.05
C GLY A 163 13.89 -3.26 1.45
N GLY A 164 15.08 -2.74 1.69
CA GLY A 164 15.45 -2.08 2.92
C GLY A 164 16.90 -1.59 2.87
N SER A 165 17.27 -0.75 3.82
CA SER A 165 18.63 -0.33 4.02
C SER A 165 19.38 -1.28 4.95
N VAL A 166 20.71 -1.22 4.89
CA VAL A 166 21.54 -1.70 5.99
C VAL A 166 21.37 -0.78 7.20
N TYR A 167 21.59 -1.31 8.41
CA TYR A 167 21.60 -0.52 9.63
C TYR A 167 23.02 -0.05 9.90
N ILE A 168 23.20 1.26 10.03
CA ILE A 168 24.52 1.87 10.24
C ILE A 168 24.39 2.91 11.35
N ASN A 169 25.39 3.00 12.21
CA ASN A 169 25.58 4.05 13.22
C ASN A 169 26.09 5.37 12.60
N SER A 170 25.46 5.79 11.50
CA SER A 170 25.78 7.04 10.79
C SER A 170 24.64 8.04 10.92
N ARG A 171 24.94 9.32 10.68
CA ARG A 171 23.92 10.38 10.68
C ARG A 171 22.86 10.17 9.60
N SER A 172 23.24 9.59 8.47
CA SER A 172 22.33 9.31 7.36
C SER A 172 22.59 7.95 6.73
N VAL A 173 21.52 7.36 6.23
CA VAL A 173 21.51 6.13 5.44
C VAL A 173 20.79 6.42 4.13
N PHE A 174 21.46 6.10 3.02
CA PHE A 174 20.96 6.33 1.67
C PHE A 174 20.85 5.01 0.91
N LYS A 175 19.73 4.79 0.24
CA LYS A 175 19.51 3.63 -0.64
C LYS A 175 18.94 4.09 -1.97
N ARG A 176 19.57 3.62 -3.05
CA ARG A 176 19.00 3.58 -4.40
C ARG A 176 18.40 2.20 -4.64
N THR A 177 17.17 2.15 -5.14
CA THR A 177 16.49 0.90 -5.48
C THR A 177 15.50 1.11 -6.60
N ASP A 178 15.34 0.11 -7.44
CA ASP A 178 14.31 0.11 -8.49
C ASP A 178 13.06 -0.55 -7.93
N LEU A 179 11.90 0.08 -8.13
CA LEU A 179 10.60 -0.38 -7.65
C LEU A 179 9.62 -0.45 -8.82
N THR A 180 8.86 -1.54 -8.89
CA THR A 180 7.77 -1.70 -9.86
C THR A 180 6.61 -0.75 -9.57
N GLU A 181 5.70 -0.58 -10.52
CA GLU A 181 4.45 0.16 -10.29
C GLU A 181 3.68 -0.38 -9.05
N GLY A 182 3.20 0.53 -8.19
CA GLY A 182 2.40 0.18 -7.02
C GLY A 182 2.50 1.15 -5.84
N ARG A 183 1.85 0.76 -4.73
CA ARG A 183 1.88 1.50 -3.46
C ARG A 183 2.91 0.89 -2.53
N TYR A 184 3.65 1.73 -1.83
CA TYR A 184 4.71 1.30 -0.92
C TYR A 184 4.58 2.00 0.42
N VAL A 185 5.07 1.35 1.47
CA VAL A 185 5.25 1.96 2.79
C VAL A 185 6.70 1.80 3.21
N VAL A 186 7.34 2.92 3.52
CA VAL A 186 8.65 2.98 4.17
C VAL A 186 8.44 3.03 5.67
N ILE A 187 9.12 2.15 6.39
CA ILE A 187 9.13 2.14 7.86
C ILE A 187 10.54 2.52 8.32
N PRO A 188 10.80 3.79 8.68
CA PRO A 188 12.04 4.19 9.30
C PRO A 188 12.15 3.67 10.74
N THR A 189 13.28 3.07 11.07
CA THR A 189 13.48 2.37 12.34
C THR A 189 14.87 2.57 12.91
N THR A 190 14.98 2.45 14.22
CA THR A 190 16.24 2.15 14.91
C THR A 190 16.48 0.64 14.90
N PHE A 191 17.74 0.22 15.09
CA PHE A 191 18.06 -1.21 15.18
C PHE A 191 17.40 -1.84 16.41
N GLU A 192 17.63 -1.25 17.59
CA GLU A 192 17.04 -1.69 18.85
C GLU A 192 15.70 -0.97 19.13
N PRO A 193 14.74 -1.65 19.76
CA PRO A 193 13.48 -1.04 20.18
C PRO A 193 13.68 -0.10 21.37
N GLY A 194 12.74 0.83 21.55
CA GLY A 194 12.73 1.76 22.69
C GLY A 194 13.73 2.93 22.60
N LEU A 195 14.54 2.99 21.54
CA LEU A 195 15.43 4.12 21.26
C LEU A 195 14.64 5.31 20.72
N GLU A 196 14.87 6.48 21.30
CA GLU A 196 14.18 7.72 20.92
C GLU A 196 15.08 8.63 20.08
N GLY A 197 14.48 9.32 19.12
CA GLY A 197 15.20 10.26 18.28
C GLY A 197 14.30 10.91 17.24
N ASP A 198 14.74 12.05 16.73
CA ASP A 198 14.08 12.73 15.61
C ASP A 198 14.77 12.34 14.30
N PHE A 199 14.00 12.20 13.23
CA PHE A 199 14.54 11.91 11.91
C PHE A 199 13.88 12.71 10.78
N LEU A 200 14.58 12.75 9.66
CA LEU A 200 14.15 13.30 8.38
C LEU A 200 14.23 12.17 7.35
N LEU A 201 13.07 11.79 6.81
CA LEU A 201 12.98 10.87 5.69
C LEU A 201 12.79 11.69 4.40
N ARG A 202 13.61 11.42 3.40
CA ARG A 202 13.51 12.02 2.07
C ARG A 202 13.37 10.92 1.03
N VAL A 203 12.35 11.04 0.20
CA VAL A 203 12.09 10.13 -0.92
C VAL A 203 12.19 10.94 -2.20
N PHE A 204 12.98 10.45 -3.14
CA PHE A 204 13.14 11.06 -4.45
C PHE A 204 12.63 10.10 -5.52
N THR A 205 11.71 10.59 -6.33
CA THR A 205 11.06 9.86 -7.42
C THR A 205 11.08 10.67 -8.71
N ASP A 206 10.97 10.00 -9.85
CA ASP A 206 10.92 10.68 -11.16
C ASP A 206 9.62 11.47 -11.35
N VAL A 207 8.55 11.03 -10.68
CA VAL A 207 7.20 11.62 -10.71
C VAL A 207 6.69 11.95 -9.30
N PRO A 208 5.74 12.88 -9.17
CA PRO A 208 5.13 13.21 -7.89
C PRO A 208 4.54 11.98 -7.19
N SER A 209 5.08 11.62 -6.04
CA SER A 209 4.78 10.35 -5.36
C SER A 209 3.70 10.46 -4.26
N HIS A 210 3.26 11.69 -3.97
CA HIS A 210 2.25 12.04 -2.94
C HIS A 210 2.52 11.33 -1.60
N CYS A 211 3.75 11.47 -1.09
CA CYS A 211 4.16 10.87 0.17
C CYS A 211 3.36 11.44 1.34
N GLN A 212 2.81 10.56 2.20
CA GLN A 212 2.09 10.94 3.42
C GLN A 212 2.42 9.99 4.57
N GLU A 213 2.50 10.54 5.78
CA GLU A 213 2.60 9.76 7.01
C GLU A 213 1.24 9.13 7.35
N LEU A 214 1.26 7.82 7.65
CA LEU A 214 0.09 7.09 8.13
C LEU A 214 0.01 7.24 9.65
N THR A 215 -0.89 8.13 10.09
CA THR A 215 -1.06 8.46 11.52
C THR A 215 -2.29 7.84 12.15
N LEU A 216 -3.31 7.50 11.36
CA LEU A 216 -4.56 6.94 11.87
C LEU A 216 -4.45 5.42 12.01
N ASP A 217 -4.87 4.85 13.13
CA ASP A 217 -4.91 3.39 13.32
C ASP A 217 -6.21 2.77 12.79
N GLU A 218 -7.31 3.53 12.87
CA GLU A 218 -8.65 3.12 12.46
C GLU A 218 -9.44 4.31 11.88
N PRO A 219 -10.53 4.06 11.11
CA PRO A 219 -11.40 5.12 10.61
C PRO A 219 -11.98 5.98 11.72
N PRO A 220 -11.79 7.31 11.68
CA PRO A 220 -12.31 8.18 12.72
C PRO A 220 -13.84 8.17 12.70
N PRO A 221 -14.50 8.25 13.86
CA PRO A 221 -15.94 8.43 13.91
C PRO A 221 -16.30 9.78 13.28
N THR A 222 -17.03 9.74 12.17
CA THR A 222 -17.60 10.96 11.56
C THR A 222 -18.95 11.30 12.20
N CYS A 223 -19.43 12.54 12.07
CA CYS A 223 -20.75 12.97 12.58
C CYS A 223 -21.92 12.13 12.02
N TRP A 224 -21.69 11.37 10.95
CA TRP A 224 -22.64 10.42 10.34
C TRP A 224 -22.59 9.01 10.94
N SER A 225 -21.66 8.74 11.87
CA SER A 225 -21.50 7.42 12.52
C SER A 225 -22.68 7.08 13.43
N GLY A 226 -23.37 8.10 13.97
CA GLY A 226 -24.60 7.92 14.75
C GLY A 226 -25.82 7.47 13.91
N LEU A 227 -25.85 7.77 12.61
CA LEU A 227 -26.94 7.41 11.70
C LEU A 227 -26.62 6.17 10.85
N CYS A 228 -25.36 6.01 10.44
CA CYS A 228 -24.94 4.98 9.49
C CYS A 228 -24.07 3.86 10.10
N GLY A 229 -23.87 3.87 11.43
CA GLY A 229 -23.06 2.90 12.20
C GLY A 229 -21.55 3.11 12.08
N PHE A 230 -20.81 2.68 13.12
CA PHE A 230 -19.35 2.61 13.13
C PHE A 230 -18.90 1.18 12.72
N PRO A 231 -17.77 0.99 12.01
CA PRO A 231 -17.27 -0.34 11.73
C PRO A 231 -16.97 -1.12 13.02
N SER A 232 -17.37 -2.37 13.08
CA SER A 232 -17.17 -3.27 14.22
C SER A 232 -16.25 -4.45 13.91
N LEU A 233 -15.93 -4.63 12.63
CA LEU A 233 -15.12 -5.74 12.12
C LEU A 233 -14.17 -5.22 11.05
N VAL A 234 -12.96 -5.78 11.01
CA VAL A 234 -12.05 -5.68 9.88
C VAL A 234 -11.97 -7.04 9.19
N THR A 235 -12.09 -7.06 7.87
CA THR A 235 -11.99 -8.28 7.07
C THR A 235 -10.96 -8.09 5.98
N GLN A 236 -9.89 -8.88 6.05
CA GLN A 236 -8.91 -9.00 5.00
C GLN A 236 -9.24 -10.21 4.14
N VAL A 237 -9.39 -9.97 2.84
CA VAL A 237 -9.69 -11.00 1.84
C VAL A 237 -8.47 -11.11 0.94
N HIS A 238 -7.91 -12.31 0.80
CA HIS A 238 -6.79 -12.61 -0.09
C HIS A 238 -7.23 -13.65 -1.12
N VAL A 239 -7.44 -13.21 -2.34
CA VAL A 239 -7.71 -14.06 -3.50
C VAL A 239 -6.37 -14.52 -4.06
N LEU A 240 -6.03 -15.78 -3.85
CA LEU A 240 -4.74 -16.34 -4.24
C LEU A 240 -4.71 -16.59 -5.75
N ARG A 241 -5.54 -17.51 -6.21
CA ARG A 241 -5.56 -17.97 -7.60
C ARG A 241 -6.91 -18.54 -7.99
N ALA A 242 -7.19 -18.54 -9.28
CA ALA A 242 -8.23 -19.37 -9.85
C ALA A 242 -7.62 -20.47 -10.72
N ASN A 243 -8.33 -21.58 -10.88
CA ASN A 243 -7.95 -22.69 -11.74
C ASN A 243 -9.14 -23.14 -12.56
N GLY A 244 -8.90 -23.48 -13.84
CA GLY A 244 -9.91 -24.12 -14.69
C GLY A 244 -11.09 -23.22 -15.06
N LEU A 245 -10.86 -21.92 -15.19
CA LEU A 245 -11.89 -20.97 -15.63
C LEU A 245 -12.40 -21.32 -17.04
N ALA A 246 -13.67 -21.00 -17.31
CA ALA A 246 -14.23 -21.09 -18.66
C ALA A 246 -13.40 -20.26 -19.64
N GLY A 247 -13.00 -20.85 -20.77
CA GLY A 247 -12.47 -20.11 -21.90
C GLY A 247 -13.60 -19.44 -22.66
N GLN A 248 -13.57 -18.11 -22.77
CA GLN A 248 -14.60 -17.33 -23.45
C GLN A 248 -14.11 -16.62 -24.71
N ASP A 249 -12.79 -16.55 -24.90
CA ASP A 249 -12.18 -15.92 -26.05
C ASP A 249 -12.12 -16.88 -27.25
N SER A 250 -11.93 -16.34 -28.45
CA SER A 250 -11.95 -17.10 -29.72
C SER A 250 -10.81 -18.11 -29.84
N ASP A 251 -9.72 -17.92 -29.12
CA ASP A 251 -8.59 -18.84 -28.98
C ASP A 251 -8.79 -19.89 -27.87
N GLY A 252 -9.96 -19.86 -27.21
CA GLY A 252 -10.23 -20.62 -26.01
C GLY A 252 -9.57 -20.02 -24.76
N GLY A 253 -8.91 -18.86 -24.83
CA GLY A 253 -8.39 -18.13 -23.69
C GLY A 253 -9.47 -17.47 -22.85
N SER A 254 -9.01 -16.78 -21.82
CA SER A 254 -9.76 -15.73 -21.10
C SER A 254 -8.73 -14.73 -20.57
N ASP A 255 -9.12 -13.47 -20.46
CA ASP A 255 -8.43 -12.37 -19.79
C ASP A 255 -9.04 -12.08 -18.40
N PRO A 256 -8.91 -12.98 -17.40
CA PRO A 256 -9.63 -12.87 -16.14
C PRO A 256 -9.12 -11.75 -15.21
N TYR A 257 -10.07 -11.13 -14.50
CA TYR A 257 -9.84 -10.30 -13.33
C TYR A 257 -10.89 -10.56 -12.24
N VAL A 258 -10.55 -10.26 -10.98
CA VAL A 258 -11.43 -10.46 -9.83
C VAL A 258 -11.89 -9.14 -9.23
N VAL A 259 -13.12 -9.10 -8.74
CA VAL A 259 -13.73 -7.99 -8.02
C VAL A 259 -14.24 -8.49 -6.68
N ILE A 260 -13.62 -8.04 -5.59
CA ILE A 260 -14.02 -8.32 -4.22
C ILE A 260 -15.02 -7.24 -3.80
N CYS A 261 -16.25 -7.63 -3.50
CA CYS A 261 -17.29 -6.72 -3.02
C CYS A 261 -17.63 -7.01 -1.55
N CYS A 262 -17.68 -5.96 -0.74
CA CYS A 262 -18.11 -6.03 0.65
C CYS A 262 -18.81 -4.73 1.04
N GLU A 263 -20.06 -4.82 1.51
CA GLU A 263 -20.88 -3.66 1.94
C GLU A 263 -20.91 -2.50 0.92
N GLY A 264 -20.97 -2.82 -0.37
CA GLY A 264 -20.98 -1.83 -1.47
C GLY A 264 -19.60 -1.28 -1.86
N LYS A 265 -18.55 -1.53 -1.08
CA LYS A 265 -17.16 -1.25 -1.46
C LYS A 265 -16.64 -2.35 -2.37
N LYS A 266 -15.84 -1.98 -3.38
CA LYS A 266 -15.29 -2.93 -4.36
C LYS A 266 -13.77 -2.75 -4.48
N VAL A 267 -13.05 -3.86 -4.64
CA VAL A 267 -11.62 -3.89 -4.94
C VAL A 267 -11.42 -4.79 -6.16
N ARG A 268 -10.78 -4.29 -7.22
CA ARG A 268 -10.61 -4.99 -8.51
C ARG A 268 -9.15 -5.34 -8.78
N SER A 269 -8.84 -6.58 -9.13
CA SER A 269 -7.49 -7.07 -9.50
C SER A 269 -7.00 -6.50 -10.85
N PRO A 270 -5.70 -6.65 -11.20
CA PRO A 270 -5.25 -6.47 -12.57
C PRO A 270 -5.84 -7.57 -13.45
N VAL A 271 -5.86 -7.31 -14.76
CA VAL A 271 -6.28 -8.27 -15.76
C VAL A 271 -5.10 -9.17 -16.10
N HIS A 272 -5.30 -10.49 -16.03
CA HIS A 272 -4.31 -11.47 -16.47
C HIS A 272 -4.65 -11.90 -17.89
N LYS A 273 -3.71 -11.75 -18.83
CA LYS A 273 -4.00 -12.02 -20.23
C LYS A 273 -3.92 -13.51 -20.56
N ASN A 274 -4.85 -13.98 -21.39
CA ASN A 274 -4.93 -15.31 -21.99
C ASN A 274 -4.56 -16.46 -21.03
N THR A 275 -5.28 -16.57 -19.92
CA THR A 275 -5.09 -17.61 -18.93
C THR A 275 -6.39 -18.09 -18.32
N ARG A 276 -6.51 -19.40 -18.16
CA ARG A 276 -7.61 -20.05 -17.42
C ARG A 276 -7.27 -20.35 -15.96
N SER A 277 -6.02 -20.12 -15.56
CA SER A 277 -5.53 -20.39 -14.22
C SER A 277 -4.69 -19.21 -13.69
N PRO A 278 -5.29 -18.02 -13.55
CA PRO A 278 -4.57 -16.83 -13.10
C PRO A 278 -4.15 -16.94 -11.64
N ASN A 279 -2.92 -16.51 -11.35
CA ASN A 279 -2.48 -16.19 -9.99
C ASN A 279 -2.74 -14.71 -9.72
N PHE A 280 -3.85 -14.42 -9.04
CA PHE A 280 -4.29 -13.06 -8.78
C PHE A 280 -3.49 -12.38 -7.67
N ASP A 281 -3.08 -13.13 -6.65
CA ASP A 281 -2.44 -12.64 -5.43
C ASP A 281 -3.09 -11.37 -4.84
N THR A 282 -4.42 -11.28 -4.93
CA THR A 282 -5.17 -10.05 -4.70
C THR A 282 -5.67 -9.89 -3.28
N LYS A 283 -5.27 -8.81 -2.60
CA LYS A 283 -5.75 -8.48 -1.25
C LYS A 283 -6.71 -7.30 -1.21
N GLY A 284 -7.78 -7.42 -0.43
CA GLY A 284 -8.72 -6.36 -0.09
C GLY A 284 -8.89 -6.27 1.42
N LEU A 285 -8.83 -5.05 1.98
CA LEU A 285 -9.14 -4.78 3.38
C LEU A 285 -10.46 -4.03 3.46
N PHE A 286 -11.38 -4.50 4.31
CA PHE A 286 -12.71 -3.93 4.46
C PHE A 286 -13.03 -3.69 5.94
N TYR A 287 -13.28 -2.43 6.28
CA TYR A 287 -13.92 -2.05 7.53
C TYR A 287 -15.43 -2.19 7.38
N ARG A 288 -16.01 -3.09 8.17
CA ARG A 288 -17.37 -3.59 8.04
C ARG A 288 -18.23 -3.14 9.20
N LYS A 289 -19.45 -2.71 8.89
CA LYS A 289 -20.46 -2.29 9.88
C LYS A 289 -21.48 -3.39 10.15
N LYS A 290 -21.68 -4.29 9.20
CA LYS A 290 -22.69 -5.35 9.22
C LYS A 290 -21.99 -6.70 9.22
N SER A 291 -21.92 -7.32 10.40
CA SER A 291 -21.36 -8.67 10.59
C SER A 291 -22.05 -9.75 9.77
N ASN A 292 -23.31 -9.54 9.36
CA ASN A 292 -24.10 -10.58 8.71
C ASN A 292 -24.06 -10.51 7.17
N GLN A 293 -23.48 -9.45 6.58
CA GLN A 293 -23.40 -9.35 5.12
C GLN A 293 -22.23 -10.17 4.58
N PRO A 294 -22.42 -11.11 3.65
CA PRO A 294 -21.32 -11.89 3.13
C PRO A 294 -20.38 -11.05 2.25
N VAL A 295 -19.15 -11.52 2.10
CA VAL A 295 -18.20 -10.97 1.12
C VAL A 295 -18.39 -11.74 -0.19
N SER A 296 -18.69 -11.03 -1.28
CA SER A 296 -18.84 -11.66 -2.59
C SER A 296 -17.63 -11.37 -3.47
N ILE A 297 -17.02 -12.40 -4.03
CA ILE A 297 -15.89 -12.32 -4.93
C ILE A 297 -16.38 -12.73 -6.31
N GLN A 298 -16.26 -11.83 -7.29
CA GLN A 298 -16.76 -12.04 -8.65
C GLN A 298 -15.59 -12.04 -9.62
N ILE A 299 -15.62 -12.96 -10.59
CA ILE A 299 -14.60 -13.09 -11.63
C ILE A 299 -15.24 -12.71 -12.96
N TYR A 300 -14.52 -11.91 -13.72
CA TYR A 300 -14.92 -11.41 -15.03
C TYR A 300 -13.82 -11.67 -16.05
N ASN A 301 -14.20 -11.89 -17.29
CA ASN A 301 -13.33 -11.87 -18.45
C ASN A 301 -13.33 -10.47 -19.05
N HIS A 302 -12.17 -9.87 -19.27
CA HIS A 302 -12.07 -8.56 -19.88
C HIS A 302 -12.22 -8.66 -21.40
N ASN A 303 -13.19 -7.94 -21.97
CA ASN A 303 -13.40 -7.91 -23.42
C ASN A 303 -13.41 -6.46 -23.95
N VAL A 304 -13.15 -6.30 -25.25
CA VAL A 304 -13.09 -4.98 -25.91
C VAL A 304 -14.40 -4.18 -25.80
N LEU A 305 -15.56 -4.85 -25.84
CA LEU A 305 -16.87 -4.19 -25.81
C LEU A 305 -17.55 -4.26 -24.44
N MET A 306 -17.68 -5.46 -23.88
CA MET A 306 -18.34 -5.70 -22.60
C MET A 306 -17.75 -6.91 -21.90
N ASP A 307 -17.30 -6.70 -20.67
CA ASP A 307 -16.75 -7.76 -19.84
C ASP A 307 -17.81 -8.84 -19.55
N SER A 308 -17.43 -10.10 -19.70
CA SER A 308 -18.31 -11.24 -19.46
C SER A 308 -18.07 -11.82 -18.07
N PHE A 309 -19.14 -12.31 -17.44
CA PHE A 309 -19.06 -12.90 -16.11
C PHE A 309 -18.59 -14.35 -16.20
N LEU A 310 -17.61 -14.72 -15.37
CA LEU A 310 -17.03 -16.07 -15.31
C LEU A 310 -17.52 -16.87 -14.09
N GLY A 311 -17.91 -16.18 -13.02
CA GLY A 311 -18.45 -16.82 -11.83
C GLY A 311 -18.25 -15.98 -10.57
N GLN A 312 -18.90 -16.40 -9.49
CA GLN A 312 -18.77 -15.77 -8.18
C GLN A 312 -18.65 -16.80 -7.07
N VAL A 313 -18.08 -16.33 -5.97
CA VAL A 313 -17.98 -17.05 -4.70
C VAL A 313 -18.47 -16.12 -3.61
N THR A 314 -19.34 -16.62 -2.75
CA THR A 314 -19.84 -15.88 -1.59
C THR A 314 -19.23 -16.50 -0.35
N LEU A 315 -18.48 -15.69 0.40
CA LEU A 315 -17.87 -16.10 1.66
C LEU A 315 -18.76 -15.72 2.83
N PRO A 316 -18.95 -16.64 3.80
CA PRO A 316 -19.68 -16.32 5.01
C PRO A 316 -18.94 -15.23 5.78
N ALA A 317 -19.70 -14.47 6.57
CA ALA A 317 -19.18 -13.32 7.29
C ALA A 317 -18.63 -13.68 8.69
N GLU A 318 -18.30 -14.94 8.90
CA GLU A 318 -17.89 -15.47 10.19
C GLU A 318 -16.51 -14.92 10.61
N PRO A 319 -16.34 -14.53 11.89
CA PRO A 319 -15.04 -14.19 12.43
C PRO A 319 -14.08 -15.39 12.41
N GLY A 320 -12.80 -15.12 12.17
CA GLY A 320 -11.76 -16.14 12.14
C GLY A 320 -10.86 -16.06 10.91
N GLU A 321 -9.92 -16.98 10.86
CA GLU A 321 -8.98 -17.16 9.75
C GLU A 321 -9.26 -18.52 9.10
N PHE A 322 -9.56 -18.49 7.81
CA PHE A 322 -9.70 -19.71 7.03
C PHE A 322 -9.24 -19.52 5.60
N GLN A 323 -8.71 -20.61 5.04
CA GLN A 323 -8.30 -20.71 3.65
C GLN A 323 -9.05 -21.86 3.01
N GLN A 324 -9.76 -21.58 1.91
CA GLN A 324 -10.57 -22.57 1.23
C GLN A 324 -10.50 -22.41 -0.29
N THR A 325 -10.75 -23.52 -0.99
CA THR A 325 -10.92 -23.52 -2.44
C THR A 325 -12.38 -23.83 -2.75
N LEU A 326 -13.06 -22.89 -3.40
CA LEU A 326 -14.49 -22.96 -3.68
C LEU A 326 -14.77 -23.03 -5.17
N HIS A 327 -15.81 -23.78 -5.54
CA HIS A 327 -16.32 -23.80 -6.91
C HIS A 327 -17.02 -22.49 -7.24
N LEU A 328 -16.85 -22.06 -8.49
CA LEU A 328 -17.51 -20.87 -9.01
C LEU A 328 -19.01 -21.14 -9.20
N ARG A 329 -19.82 -20.15 -8.91
CA ARG A 329 -21.28 -20.20 -9.08
C ARG A 329 -21.78 -19.06 -9.95
N ASP A 330 -22.95 -19.26 -10.51
CA ASP A 330 -23.64 -18.21 -11.29
C ASP A 330 -24.22 -17.09 -10.40
N LYS A 331 -24.67 -15.99 -11.00
CA LYS A 331 -25.30 -14.83 -10.32
C LYS A 331 -26.67 -15.16 -9.69
N GLY A 332 -27.24 -16.34 -9.96
CA GLY A 332 -28.52 -16.79 -9.42
C GLY A 332 -28.37 -17.66 -8.17
N ASP A 333 -29.27 -17.48 -7.20
CA ASP A 333 -29.31 -18.22 -5.91
C ASP A 333 -29.76 -19.70 -6.04
N ARG A 334 -29.70 -20.25 -7.26
CA ARG A 334 -30.06 -21.65 -7.54
C ARG A 334 -28.85 -22.52 -7.21
N ARG A 335 -29.02 -23.40 -6.21
CA ARG A 335 -27.97 -24.24 -5.62
C ARG A 335 -27.28 -25.22 -6.59
N ASP A 336 -27.76 -25.36 -7.83
CA ASP A 336 -27.31 -26.35 -8.81
C ASP A 336 -26.51 -25.78 -10.01
N ASN A 337 -26.13 -24.49 -10.00
CA ASN A 337 -25.38 -23.88 -11.11
C ASN A 337 -23.88 -23.77 -10.80
N ASP A 338 -23.22 -24.91 -10.62
CA ASP A 338 -21.76 -24.95 -10.54
C ASP A 338 -21.15 -24.60 -11.91
N LEU A 339 -20.33 -23.57 -11.92
CA LEU A 339 -19.57 -23.12 -13.10
C LEU A 339 -18.20 -23.79 -13.11
N PRO A 340 -17.60 -23.97 -14.30
CA PRO A 340 -16.26 -24.51 -14.41
C PRO A 340 -15.25 -23.60 -13.73
N GLY A 341 -14.42 -24.22 -12.89
CA GLY A 341 -13.30 -23.59 -12.23
C GLY A 341 -13.47 -23.46 -10.73
N THR A 342 -12.34 -23.22 -10.08
CA THR A 342 -12.23 -23.09 -8.63
C THR A 342 -11.45 -21.85 -8.27
N LEU A 343 -11.79 -21.24 -7.14
CA LEU A 343 -11.11 -20.07 -6.59
C LEU A 343 -10.53 -20.40 -5.22
N SER A 344 -9.22 -20.25 -5.07
CA SER A 344 -8.56 -20.36 -3.77
C SER A 344 -8.49 -19.00 -3.09
N VAL A 345 -9.04 -18.90 -1.89
CA VAL A 345 -9.12 -17.65 -1.11
C VAL A 345 -8.74 -17.91 0.34
N ALA A 346 -8.07 -16.93 0.94
CA ALA A 346 -7.87 -16.83 2.38
C ALA A 346 -8.59 -15.59 2.91
N ILE A 347 -9.23 -15.70 4.05
CA ILE A 347 -9.93 -14.59 4.68
C ILE A 347 -9.59 -14.57 6.17
N VAL A 348 -9.35 -13.36 6.66
CA VAL A 348 -9.08 -13.08 8.07
C VAL A 348 -10.06 -12.00 8.50
N THR A 349 -10.97 -12.36 9.39
CA THR A 349 -11.93 -11.42 9.98
C THR A 349 -11.66 -11.28 11.47
N SER A 350 -11.40 -10.04 11.90
CA SER A 350 -11.13 -9.68 13.29
C SER A 350 -12.15 -8.65 13.78
N THR A 351 -12.51 -8.74 15.06
CA THR A 351 -13.27 -7.71 15.80
C THR A 351 -12.38 -6.58 16.28
N VAL A 352 -11.07 -6.80 16.30
CA VAL A 352 -10.07 -5.77 16.59
C VAL A 352 -9.77 -5.05 15.28
N LEU A 353 -10.07 -3.76 15.21
CA LEU A 353 -9.94 -2.95 13.99
C LEU A 353 -8.50 -2.59 13.63
N THR A 354 -7.59 -2.70 14.61
CA THR A 354 -6.14 -2.61 14.46
C THR A 354 -5.57 -3.96 14.11
#